data_AF-A0A821FE05-F1
#
_entry.id   AF-A0A821FE05-F1
#
_cell.length_a   1.000
_cell.length_b   1.000
_cell.length_c   1.000
_cell.angle_alpha   90.00
_cell.angle_beta   90.00
_cell.angle_gamma   90.00
#
_symmetry.space_group_name_H-M   'P 1'
#
loop_
_entity.id
_entity.type
_entity.pdbx_description
1 polymer ?
#
loop_
_entity_poly.entity_id
_entity_poly.type
_entity_poly.pdbx_seq_one_letter_code
_entity_poly.pdbx_strand_id
1 'polypeptide(L)'
;MSSMTGVRKARSTNVTSTPPVISTTQDESTILDDLRRNLHCPIQFINIYNQCYQITNLRSTLIEILCNILSNSVNVDIKILIFILDALITNHTSLLIELTDIQFKQDLLPFIKRILLKTEDNNNDLLLLTLRFLIILIENYSNLLNLTLTEWLSSILYFVVTHISSSSYIIYGDIVIELLTKIVKNFTPLPKEIVDVLGRSPSSIISTHFLTQLKTWVKLVDDTKLALFAIHLWEPLAALLSRLLTRGHTKGNEMLAVMQD
;
A
#
# COMPACT_ATOMS: atom_id res chain seq x y z
N MET A 1 45.36 4.72 61.78
CA MET A 1 43.92 4.82 61.45
C MET A 1 43.79 5.49 60.08
N SER A 2 42.86 4.96 59.29
CA SER A 2 42.43 5.23 57.90
C SER A 2 42.29 6.73 57.52
N SER A 3 42.17 7.20 56.26
CA SER A 3 41.77 6.59 54.99
C SER A 3 42.23 7.44 53.77
N MET A 4 42.27 6.81 52.61
CA MET A 4 42.38 7.41 51.27
C MET A 4 41.18 8.29 50.92
N THR A 5 41.39 9.28 50.03
CA THR A 5 40.57 9.49 48.81
C THR A 5 41.36 10.32 47.80
N GLY A 6 41.50 9.79 46.58
CA GLY A 6 42.10 10.48 45.44
C GLY A 6 41.04 11.22 44.62
N VAL A 7 41.46 12.28 43.92
CA VAL A 7 40.66 12.95 42.89
C VAL A 7 41.48 13.00 41.61
N ARG A 8 41.06 12.21 40.60
CA ARG A 8 41.65 12.16 39.25
C ARG A 8 40.91 13.12 38.31
N LYS A 9 41.71 13.79 37.48
CA LYS A 9 41.40 14.58 36.27
C LYS A 9 40.07 14.25 35.59
N ALA A 10 39.20 15.25 35.46
CA ALA A 10 38.15 15.29 34.45
C ALA A 10 38.79 15.52 33.07
N ARG A 11 38.72 14.52 32.19
CA ARG A 11 39.11 14.61 30.78
C ARG A 11 37.85 14.90 29.98
N SER A 12 37.74 16.13 29.48
CA SER A 12 36.77 16.55 28.48
C SER A 12 37.01 15.77 27.18
N THR A 13 36.01 15.03 26.71
CA THR A 13 35.96 14.49 25.35
C THR A 13 34.79 15.12 24.62
N ASN A 14 35.12 16.04 23.71
CA ASN A 14 34.28 16.39 22.57
C ASN A 14 33.98 15.10 21.79
N VAL A 15 32.70 14.73 21.68
CA VAL A 15 32.25 13.72 20.71
C VAL A 15 31.50 14.47 19.62
N THR A 16 32.22 14.84 18.58
CA THR A 16 31.65 15.22 17.29
C THR A 16 31.11 13.93 16.68
N SER A 17 29.79 13.77 16.63
CA SER A 17 29.10 12.59 16.12
C SER A 17 29.19 12.54 14.59
N THR A 18 30.29 12.02 14.05
CA THR A 18 30.29 11.48 12.69
C THR A 18 29.55 10.13 12.68
N PRO A 19 28.64 9.88 11.72
CA PRO A 19 27.97 8.58 11.61
C PRO A 19 29.02 7.49 11.33
N PRO A 20 28.78 6.24 11.78
CA PRO A 20 29.74 5.16 11.58
C PRO A 20 29.88 4.89 10.07
N VAL A 21 31.12 4.79 9.62
CA VAL A 21 31.46 4.37 8.25
C VAL A 21 31.42 2.85 8.23
N ILE A 22 30.45 2.30 7.52
CA ILE A 22 30.28 0.86 7.34
C ILE A 22 31.36 0.34 6.39
N SER A 23 32.15 -0.66 6.82
CA SER A 23 33.16 -1.34 5.99
C SER A 23 32.53 -2.36 5.04
N THR A 24 33.16 -2.58 3.89
CA THR A 24 32.74 -3.46 2.76
C THR A 24 32.56 -4.96 3.06
N THR A 25 32.51 -5.36 4.34
CA THR A 25 32.40 -6.75 4.82
C THR A 25 31.26 -6.94 5.82
N GLN A 26 30.27 -6.05 5.83
CA GLN A 26 29.13 -6.18 6.75
C GLN A 26 28.31 -7.43 6.42
N ASP A 27 28.09 -8.27 7.43
CA ASP A 27 27.26 -9.47 7.36
C ASP A 27 25.78 -9.08 7.30
N GLU A 28 24.95 -9.83 6.55
CA GLU A 28 23.52 -9.52 6.33
C GLU A 28 22.74 -9.36 7.64
N SER A 29 23.11 -10.17 8.63
CA SER A 29 22.61 -10.14 10.01
C SER A 29 22.82 -8.78 10.69
N THR A 30 23.95 -8.12 10.41
CA THR A 30 24.32 -6.84 11.02
C THR A 30 23.50 -5.69 10.42
N ILE A 31 23.25 -5.74 9.11
CA ILE A 31 22.45 -4.71 8.41
C ILE A 31 21.00 -4.74 8.89
N LEU A 32 20.43 -5.94 9.02
CA LEU A 32 19.09 -6.13 9.56
C LEU A 32 18.98 -5.57 10.98
N ASP A 33 19.94 -5.87 11.84
CA ASP A 33 19.98 -5.37 13.21
C ASP A 33 20.10 -3.85 13.27
N ASP A 34 20.96 -3.25 12.44
CA ASP A 34 21.16 -1.80 12.38
C ASP A 34 19.89 -1.08 11.90
N LEU A 35 19.24 -1.58 10.84
CA LEU A 35 17.96 -1.02 10.37
C LEU A 35 16.85 -1.18 11.41
N ARG A 36 16.74 -2.36 12.06
CA ARG A 36 15.73 -2.63 13.10
C ARG A 36 15.88 -1.74 14.32
N ARG A 37 17.12 -1.52 14.78
CA ARG A 37 17.41 -0.63 15.93
C ARG A 37 17.02 0.83 15.67
N ASN A 38 16.96 1.23 14.40
CA ASN A 38 16.69 2.61 13.98
C ASN A 38 15.27 2.83 13.43
N LEU A 39 14.33 1.89 13.63
CA LEU A 39 12.92 2.02 13.21
C LEU A 39 12.13 3.16 13.89
N HIS A 40 12.75 3.84 14.84
CA HIS A 40 12.20 5.01 15.53
C HIS A 40 12.86 6.33 15.09
N CYS A 41 13.88 6.29 14.23
CA CYS A 41 14.65 7.46 13.81
C CYS A 41 14.78 7.49 12.28
N PRO A 42 13.84 8.15 11.56
CA PRO A 42 13.79 8.13 10.10
C PRO A 42 15.10 8.58 9.44
N ILE A 43 15.76 9.60 9.98
CA ILE A 43 17.01 10.12 9.42
C ILE A 43 18.12 9.08 9.49
N GLN A 44 18.27 8.39 10.62
CA GLN A 44 19.29 7.35 10.78
C GLN A 44 18.96 6.13 9.92
N PHE A 45 17.69 5.73 9.86
CA PHE A 45 17.23 4.65 9.00
C PHE A 45 17.59 4.90 7.53
N ILE A 46 17.27 6.09 7.00
CA ILE A 46 17.53 6.47 5.61
C ILE A 46 19.04 6.50 5.32
N ASN A 47 19.84 7.04 6.24
CA ASN A 47 21.29 7.07 6.08
C ASN A 47 21.90 5.67 5.99
N ILE A 48 21.49 4.76 6.88
CA ILE A 48 21.94 3.35 6.86
C ILE A 48 21.49 2.68 5.57
N TYR A 49 20.22 2.85 5.18
CA TYR A 49 19.71 2.30 3.92
C TYR A 49 20.54 2.76 2.71
N ASN A 50 20.79 4.07 2.59
CA ASN A 50 21.53 4.63 1.45
C ASN A 50 22.98 4.13 1.40
N GLN A 51 23.62 3.91 2.55
CA GLN A 51 24.94 3.31 2.63
C GLN A 51 24.92 1.86 2.13
N CYS A 52 23.96 1.06 2.58
CA CYS A 52 23.85 -0.34 2.17
C CYS A 52 23.44 -0.48 0.69
N TYR A 53 22.57 0.39 0.18
CA TYR A 53 22.07 0.34 -1.20
C TYR A 53 23.16 0.55 -2.27
N GLN A 54 24.22 1.27 -1.91
CA GLN A 54 25.40 1.45 -2.77
C GLN A 54 26.17 0.13 -3.00
N ILE A 55 25.97 -0.88 -2.15
CA ILE A 55 26.61 -2.18 -2.24
C ILE A 55 25.72 -3.11 -3.07
N THR A 56 26.09 -3.33 -4.35
CA THR A 56 25.27 -4.08 -5.32
C THR A 56 24.84 -5.46 -4.82
N ASN A 57 25.72 -6.19 -4.13
CA ASN A 57 25.47 -7.56 -3.68
C ASN A 57 24.45 -7.67 -2.55
N LEU A 58 24.08 -6.55 -1.90
CA LEU A 58 23.17 -6.53 -0.75
C LEU A 58 21.75 -6.05 -1.12
N ARG A 59 21.50 -5.71 -2.39
CA ARG A 59 20.22 -5.10 -2.79
C ARG A 59 19.02 -6.04 -2.64
N SER A 60 19.18 -7.31 -2.99
CA SER A 60 18.16 -8.33 -2.82
C SER A 60 17.81 -8.54 -1.34
N THR A 61 18.84 -8.71 -0.51
CA THR A 61 18.73 -8.82 0.96
C THR A 61 18.06 -7.60 1.57
N LEU A 62 18.40 -6.39 1.10
CA LEU A 62 17.75 -5.15 1.58
C LEU A 62 16.24 -5.17 1.33
N ILE A 63 15.77 -5.68 0.19
CA ILE A 63 14.33 -5.77 -0.07
C ILE A 63 13.65 -6.72 0.88
N GLU A 64 14.26 -7.88 1.14
CA GLU A 64 13.73 -8.83 2.13
C GLU A 64 13.61 -8.17 3.51
N ILE A 65 14.64 -7.43 3.92
CA ILE A 65 14.63 -6.67 5.17
C ILE A 65 13.51 -5.63 5.19
N LEU A 66 13.35 -4.86 4.11
CA LEU A 66 12.29 -3.86 3.98
C LEU A 66 10.90 -4.48 4.04
N CYS A 67 10.66 -5.57 3.32
CA CYS A 67 9.40 -6.34 3.36
C CYS A 67 9.12 -6.83 4.78
N ASN A 68 10.12 -7.39 5.47
CA ASN A 68 9.97 -7.85 6.85
C ASN A 68 9.59 -6.70 7.82
N ILE A 69 10.18 -5.52 7.62
CA ILE A 69 9.81 -4.32 8.39
C ILE A 69 8.35 -3.93 8.11
N LEU A 70 7.90 -3.97 6.86
CA LEU A 70 6.51 -3.71 6.50
C LEU A 70 5.55 -4.73 7.12
N SER A 71 5.91 -6.01 7.22
CA SER A 71 5.12 -7.04 7.89
C SER A 71 4.88 -6.72 9.38
N ASN A 72 5.90 -6.19 10.07
CA ASN A 72 5.87 -5.92 11.52
C ASN A 72 5.62 -4.44 11.87
N SER A 73 5.08 -3.66 10.93
CA SER A 73 5.10 -2.19 10.97
C SER A 73 4.14 -1.52 11.96
N VAL A 74 3.56 -2.24 12.92
CA VAL A 74 2.65 -1.68 13.93
C VAL A 74 3.34 -0.60 14.78
N ASN A 75 4.65 -0.70 14.98
CA ASN A 75 5.44 0.21 15.82
C ASN A 75 6.50 1.02 15.04
N VAL A 76 6.39 1.06 13.71
CA VAL A 76 7.37 1.72 12.85
C VAL A 76 6.92 3.15 12.57
N ASP A 77 7.86 4.10 12.63
CA ASP A 77 7.57 5.49 12.29
C ASP A 77 7.00 5.60 10.85
N ILE A 78 5.93 6.36 10.69
CA ILE A 78 5.24 6.46 9.40
C ILE A 78 6.11 7.03 8.28
N LYS A 79 7.07 7.90 8.60
CA LYS A 79 8.02 8.44 7.62
C LYS A 79 8.95 7.36 7.09
N ILE A 80 9.26 6.36 7.91
CA ILE A 80 10.03 5.18 7.47
C ILE A 80 9.18 4.34 6.53
N LEU A 81 7.90 4.10 6.84
CA LEU A 81 7.00 3.35 5.94
C LEU A 81 6.82 4.03 4.58
N ILE A 82 6.63 5.35 4.59
CA ILE A 82 6.60 6.19 3.39
C ILE A 82 7.89 6.05 2.59
N PHE A 83 9.05 6.18 3.26
CA PHE A 83 10.35 6.02 2.63
C PHE A 83 10.54 4.63 2.02
N ILE A 84 10.14 3.57 2.72
CA ILE A 84 10.25 2.19 2.23
C ILE A 84 9.42 2.03 0.96
N LEU A 85 8.17 2.50 0.94
CA LEU A 85 7.34 2.44 -0.25
C LEU A 85 7.90 3.26 -1.41
N ASP A 86 8.34 4.49 -1.14
CA ASP A 86 8.95 5.34 -2.16
C ASP A 86 10.20 4.68 -2.76
N ALA A 87 11.07 4.12 -1.92
CA ALA A 87 12.23 3.38 -2.36
C ALA A 87 11.84 2.18 -3.25
N LEU A 88 10.86 1.36 -2.82
CA LEU A 88 10.33 0.23 -3.59
C LEU A 88 9.74 0.66 -4.95
N ILE A 89 9.12 1.83 -5.01
CA ILE A 89 8.55 2.41 -6.24
C ILE A 89 9.65 2.93 -7.17
N THR A 90 10.57 3.77 -6.68
CA THR A 90 11.50 4.52 -7.53
C THR A 90 12.73 3.72 -7.95
N ASN A 91 13.22 2.83 -7.09
CA ASN A 91 14.56 2.26 -7.25
C ASN A 91 14.56 0.77 -7.66
N HIS A 92 13.39 0.12 -7.70
CA HIS A 92 13.33 -1.35 -7.70
C HIS A 92 12.37 -1.99 -8.72
N THR A 93 11.97 -1.30 -9.79
CA THR A 93 11.23 -1.96 -10.90
C THR A 93 11.99 -3.11 -11.54
N SER A 94 13.32 -3.19 -11.38
CA SER A 94 14.12 -4.38 -11.77
C SER A 94 14.30 -5.43 -10.67
N LEU A 95 14.01 -5.08 -9.41
CA LEU A 95 14.38 -5.83 -8.20
C LEU A 95 13.15 -6.44 -7.50
N LEU A 96 11.97 -5.83 -7.68
CA LEU A 96 10.66 -6.47 -7.44
C LEU A 96 10.48 -7.78 -8.24
N ILE A 97 11.30 -8.01 -9.28
CA ILE A 97 11.39 -9.29 -10.03
C ILE A 97 11.76 -10.46 -9.10
N GLU A 98 12.50 -10.20 -8.02
CA GLU A 98 12.96 -11.24 -7.10
C GLU A 98 11.95 -11.55 -5.98
N LEU A 99 10.82 -10.83 -5.94
CA LEU A 99 9.85 -10.99 -4.88
C LEU A 99 9.09 -12.31 -5.05
N THR A 100 9.28 -13.22 -4.10
CA THR A 100 8.65 -14.54 -4.15
C THR A 100 7.17 -14.48 -3.74
N ASP A 101 6.38 -15.45 -4.22
CA ASP A 101 4.98 -15.61 -3.79
C ASP A 101 4.81 -15.65 -2.27
N ILE A 102 5.78 -16.24 -1.57
CA ILE A 102 5.78 -16.37 -0.11
C ILE A 102 5.97 -15.00 0.54
N GLN A 103 7.01 -14.25 0.14
CA GLN A 103 7.26 -12.90 0.66
C GLN A 103 6.10 -11.96 0.37
N PHE A 104 5.49 -12.05 -0.82
CA PHE A 104 4.32 -11.25 -1.12
C PHE A 104 3.16 -11.55 -0.17
N LYS A 105 2.83 -12.83 0.00
CA LYS A 105 1.69 -13.27 0.83
C LYS A 105 1.91 -13.01 2.32
N GLN A 106 3.13 -13.17 2.81
CA GLN A 106 3.44 -13.07 4.24
C GLN A 106 3.79 -11.65 4.68
N ASP A 107 4.40 -10.84 3.80
CA ASP A 107 4.93 -9.53 4.20
C ASP A 107 4.15 -8.37 3.56
N LEU A 108 4.04 -8.35 2.23
CA LEU A 108 3.47 -7.20 1.53
C LEU A 108 1.95 -7.16 1.57
N LEU A 109 1.27 -8.30 1.31
CA LEU A 109 -0.19 -8.35 1.27
C LEU A 109 -0.82 -7.96 2.62
N PRO A 110 -0.36 -8.46 3.78
CA PRO A 110 -0.89 -8.04 5.08
C PRO A 110 -0.69 -6.55 5.33
N PHE A 111 0.47 -6.00 4.94
CA PHE A 111 0.74 -4.57 5.03
C PHE A 111 -0.26 -3.77 4.18
N ILE A 112 -0.41 -4.11 2.90
CA ILE A 112 -1.35 -3.44 1.98
C ILE A 112 -2.78 -3.49 2.53
N LYS A 113 -3.25 -4.67 2.93
CA LYS A 113 -4.59 -4.86 3.52
C LYS A 113 -4.75 -3.98 4.75
N ARG A 114 -3.74 -3.93 5.62
CA ARG A 114 -3.80 -3.10 6.81
C ARG A 114 -3.94 -1.61 6.47
N ILE A 115 -3.20 -1.10 5.49
CA ILE A 115 -3.32 0.32 5.08
C ILE A 115 -4.69 0.60 4.44
N LEU A 116 -5.20 -0.32 3.61
CA LEU A 116 -6.52 -0.15 2.96
C LEU A 116 -7.70 -0.26 3.95
N LEU A 117 -7.54 -1.00 5.06
CA LEU A 117 -8.60 -1.27 6.05
C LEU A 117 -8.50 -0.41 7.32
N LYS A 118 -7.30 0.02 7.74
CA LYS A 118 -7.13 0.94 8.88
C LYS A 118 -7.26 2.37 8.40
N THR A 119 -8.45 2.91 8.53
CA THR A 119 -8.77 4.28 8.12
C THR A 119 -8.89 5.30 9.24
N GLU A 120 -8.37 4.96 10.42
CA GLU A 120 -8.22 5.91 11.53
C GLU A 120 -6.83 6.57 11.55
N ASP A 121 -5.86 6.06 10.79
CA ASP A 121 -4.51 6.64 10.71
C ASP A 121 -4.49 7.72 9.61
N ASN A 122 -4.57 8.98 10.04
CA ASN A 122 -4.64 10.26 9.28
C ASN A 122 -3.49 10.54 8.26
N ASN A 123 -2.91 9.54 7.61
CA ASN A 123 -1.77 9.73 6.71
C ASN A 123 -2.14 9.42 5.25
N ASN A 124 -2.66 10.44 4.58
CA ASN A 124 -3.01 10.40 3.16
C ASN A 124 -1.82 10.01 2.28
N ASP A 125 -0.59 10.41 2.64
CA ASP A 125 0.61 10.15 1.84
C ASP A 125 0.95 8.66 1.82
N LEU A 126 0.86 7.98 2.96
CA LEU A 126 1.11 6.53 3.04
C LEU A 126 0.08 5.74 2.22
N LEU A 127 -1.19 6.13 2.28
CA LEU A 127 -2.25 5.51 1.51
C LEU A 127 -2.05 5.76 0.01
N LEU A 128 -1.76 7.00 -0.40
CA LEU A 128 -1.46 7.34 -1.80
C LEU A 128 -0.30 6.51 -2.35
N LEU A 129 0.80 6.41 -1.60
CA LEU A 129 1.94 5.57 -1.99
C LEU A 129 1.56 4.09 -2.08
N THR A 130 0.72 3.60 -1.18
CA THR A 130 0.23 2.21 -1.23
C THR A 130 -0.60 1.96 -2.49
N LEU A 131 -1.48 2.89 -2.87
CA LEU A 131 -2.27 2.80 -4.11
C LEU A 131 -1.37 2.89 -5.36
N ARG A 132 -0.34 3.74 -5.36
CA ARG A 132 0.65 3.82 -6.46
C ARG A 132 1.46 2.54 -6.58
N PHE A 133 1.89 2.00 -5.45
CA PHE A 133 2.60 0.73 -5.39
C PHE A 133 1.75 -0.41 -5.96
N LEU A 134 0.46 -0.46 -5.62
CA LEU A 134 -0.48 -1.42 -6.22
C LEU A 134 -0.60 -1.28 -7.74
N ILE A 135 -0.66 -0.07 -8.28
CA ILE A 135 -0.68 0.16 -9.74
C ILE A 135 0.57 -0.45 -10.38
N ILE A 136 1.75 -0.16 -9.82
CA ILE A 136 3.02 -0.71 -10.31
C ILE A 136 3.05 -2.24 -10.24
N LEU A 137 2.54 -2.82 -9.14
CA LEU A 137 2.42 -4.27 -9.01
C LEU A 137 1.49 -4.88 -10.07
N ILE A 138 0.37 -4.22 -10.40
CA ILE A 138 -0.55 -4.70 -11.43
C ILE A 138 0.09 -4.65 -12.81
N GLU A 139 0.83 -3.59 -13.12
CA GLU A 139 1.45 -3.41 -14.43
C GLU A 139 2.59 -4.39 -14.67
N ASN A 140 3.39 -4.67 -13.65
CA ASN A 140 4.66 -5.38 -13.82
C ASN A 140 4.65 -6.80 -13.22
N TYR A 141 3.72 -7.09 -12.29
CA TYR A 141 3.70 -8.31 -11.47
C TYR A 141 2.29 -8.90 -11.33
N SER A 142 1.47 -8.83 -12.38
CA SER A 142 0.09 -9.34 -12.37
C SER A 142 -0.02 -10.82 -12.00
N ASN A 143 0.98 -11.65 -12.35
CA ASN A 143 1.00 -13.07 -12.00
C ASN A 143 0.97 -13.33 -10.49
N LEU A 144 1.78 -12.58 -9.74
CA LEU A 144 1.87 -12.65 -8.27
C LEU A 144 0.54 -12.24 -7.62
N LEU A 145 -0.05 -11.17 -8.14
CA LEU A 145 -1.34 -10.66 -7.69
C LEU A 145 -2.49 -11.60 -8.03
N ASN A 146 -2.42 -12.35 -9.13
CA ASN A 146 -3.48 -13.26 -9.54
C ASN A 146 -3.73 -14.36 -8.50
N LEU A 147 -2.66 -14.83 -7.83
CA LEU A 147 -2.74 -15.86 -6.79
C LEU A 147 -3.46 -15.40 -5.52
N THR A 148 -3.56 -14.09 -5.31
CA THR A 148 -4.15 -13.46 -4.11
C THR A 148 -5.28 -12.50 -4.48
N LEU A 149 -5.77 -12.59 -5.72
CA LEU A 149 -6.70 -11.65 -6.35
C LEU A 149 -7.93 -11.36 -5.48
N THR A 150 -8.54 -12.40 -4.92
CA THR A 150 -9.70 -12.25 -4.03
C THR A 150 -9.42 -11.38 -2.82
N GLU A 151 -8.25 -11.50 -2.18
CA GLU A 151 -7.95 -10.85 -0.91
C GLU A 151 -7.69 -9.36 -1.07
N TRP A 152 -6.80 -8.99 -2.00
CA TRP A 152 -6.45 -7.59 -2.21
C TRP A 152 -7.57 -6.86 -2.95
N LEU A 153 -8.24 -7.50 -3.93
CA LEU A 153 -9.34 -6.86 -4.65
C LEU A 153 -10.51 -6.56 -3.71
N SER A 154 -10.87 -7.50 -2.81
CA SER A 154 -11.90 -7.23 -1.79
C SER A 154 -11.54 -6.05 -0.90
N SER A 155 -10.26 -5.88 -0.57
CA SER A 155 -9.77 -4.76 0.26
C SER A 155 -9.82 -3.43 -0.49
N ILE A 156 -9.49 -3.41 -1.78
CA ILE A 156 -9.62 -2.21 -2.64
C ILE A 156 -11.10 -1.83 -2.79
N LEU A 157 -11.98 -2.80 -3.06
CA LEU A 157 -13.40 -2.52 -3.23
C LEU A 157 -14.04 -2.05 -1.92
N TYR A 158 -13.64 -2.64 -0.77
CA TYR A 158 -13.99 -2.11 0.54
C TYR A 158 -13.58 -0.64 0.65
N PHE A 159 -12.31 -0.33 0.38
CA PHE A 159 -11.78 1.03 0.45
C PHE A 159 -12.58 2.01 -0.43
N VAL A 160 -12.88 1.62 -1.68
CA VAL A 160 -13.67 2.44 -2.60
C VAL A 160 -15.06 2.73 -2.02
N VAL A 161 -15.71 1.72 -1.45
CA VAL A 161 -17.06 1.84 -0.88
C VAL A 161 -17.09 2.68 0.39
N THR A 162 -16.08 2.55 1.26
CA THR A 162 -16.11 3.17 2.60
C THR A 162 -15.43 4.54 2.65
N HIS A 163 -14.52 4.84 1.73
CA HIS A 163 -13.65 6.02 1.84
C HIS A 163 -13.74 7.00 0.71
N ILE A 164 -14.31 6.63 -0.44
CA ILE A 164 -14.56 7.62 -1.50
C ILE A 164 -15.82 8.40 -1.17
N SER A 165 -15.65 9.71 -1.10
CA SER A 165 -16.66 10.68 -0.69
C SER A 165 -16.37 12.02 -1.34
N SER A 166 -17.29 12.97 -1.20
CA SER A 166 -17.13 14.34 -1.71
C SER A 166 -15.89 15.07 -1.17
N SER A 167 -15.34 14.69 -0.01
CA SER A 167 -14.12 15.30 0.52
C SER A 167 -12.84 14.57 0.13
N SER A 168 -12.91 13.26 -0.11
CA SER A 168 -11.73 12.43 -0.35
C SER A 168 -11.42 12.25 -1.84
N TYR A 169 -12.36 12.52 -2.75
CA TYR A 169 -12.11 12.40 -4.19
C TYR A 169 -11.00 13.35 -4.68
N ILE A 170 -10.85 14.52 -4.07
CA ILE A 170 -9.79 15.49 -4.43
C ILE A 170 -8.40 14.90 -4.19
N ILE A 171 -8.29 13.97 -3.26
CA ILE A 171 -7.03 13.33 -2.85
C ILE A 171 -6.82 12.04 -3.65
N TYR A 172 -7.85 11.19 -3.74
CA TYR A 172 -7.71 9.82 -4.23
C TYR A 172 -8.39 9.54 -5.57
N GLY A 173 -9.15 10.48 -6.13
CA GLY A 173 -10.06 10.21 -7.24
C GLY A 173 -9.34 9.66 -8.47
N ASP A 174 -8.34 10.39 -8.97
CA ASP A 174 -7.61 10.02 -10.18
C ASP A 174 -6.88 8.67 -10.00
N ILE A 175 -6.23 8.47 -8.86
CA ILE A 175 -5.47 7.24 -8.60
C ILE A 175 -6.38 6.02 -8.43
N VAL A 176 -7.59 6.20 -7.89
CA VAL A 176 -8.57 5.11 -7.78
C VAL A 176 -9.12 4.74 -9.16
N ILE A 177 -9.42 5.73 -10.01
CA ILE A 177 -9.85 5.47 -11.39
C ILE A 177 -8.75 4.72 -12.14
N GLU A 178 -7.51 5.18 -12.04
CA GLU A 178 -6.37 4.53 -12.67
C GLU A 178 -6.22 3.08 -12.18
N LEU A 179 -6.23 2.88 -10.85
CA LEU A 179 -6.12 1.57 -10.23
C LEU A 179 -7.22 0.61 -10.73
N LEU A 180 -8.48 1.03 -10.70
CA LEU A 180 -9.59 0.19 -11.18
C LEU A 180 -9.49 -0.10 -12.68
N THR A 181 -9.04 0.87 -13.49
CA THR A 181 -8.80 0.68 -14.92
C THR A 181 -7.72 -0.37 -15.17
N LYS A 182 -6.62 -0.33 -14.42
CA LYS A 182 -5.54 -1.33 -14.51
C LYS A 182 -6.02 -2.70 -14.04
N ILE A 183 -6.86 -2.77 -13.01
CA ILE A 183 -7.46 -4.02 -12.54
C ILE A 183 -8.31 -4.64 -13.66
N VAL A 184 -9.21 -3.86 -14.26
CA VAL A 184 -10.05 -4.31 -15.37
C VAL A 184 -9.20 -4.83 -16.52
N LYS A 185 -8.19 -4.06 -16.93
CA LYS A 185 -7.33 -4.42 -18.06
C LYS A 185 -6.56 -5.73 -17.85
N ASN A 186 -6.09 -6.01 -16.64
CA ASN A 186 -5.18 -7.14 -16.39
C ASN A 186 -5.86 -8.39 -15.83
N PHE A 187 -6.99 -8.26 -15.14
CA PHE A 187 -7.63 -9.38 -14.44
C PHE A 187 -9.02 -9.71 -14.94
N THR A 188 -9.48 -9.09 -16.03
CA THR A 188 -10.72 -9.51 -16.68
C THR A 188 -10.45 -10.46 -17.85
N PRO A 189 -11.23 -11.56 -17.99
CA PRO A 189 -12.37 -11.93 -17.16
C PRO A 189 -11.96 -12.44 -15.76
N LEU A 190 -12.71 -12.02 -14.72
CA LEU A 190 -12.47 -12.47 -13.35
C LEU A 190 -12.87 -13.95 -13.18
N PRO A 191 -12.11 -14.76 -12.41
CA PRO A 191 -12.50 -16.12 -12.06
C PRO A 191 -13.81 -16.17 -11.27
N LYS A 192 -14.54 -17.29 -11.41
CA LYS A 192 -15.88 -17.49 -10.80
C LYS A 192 -15.84 -17.33 -9.28
N GLU A 193 -14.83 -17.90 -8.63
CA GLU A 193 -14.74 -17.89 -7.17
C GLU A 193 -14.66 -16.45 -6.63
N ILE A 194 -13.98 -15.58 -7.38
CA ILE A 194 -13.79 -14.17 -7.03
C ILE A 194 -15.10 -13.41 -7.18
N VAL A 195 -15.82 -13.63 -8.29
CA VAL A 195 -17.15 -13.06 -8.53
C VAL A 195 -18.11 -13.41 -7.40
N ASP A 196 -18.13 -14.67 -6.98
CA ASP A 196 -19.04 -15.14 -5.92
C ASP A 196 -18.71 -14.51 -4.55
N VAL A 197 -17.42 -14.32 -4.23
CA VAL A 197 -16.99 -13.64 -2.99
C VAL A 197 -17.36 -12.15 -3.02
N LEU A 198 -17.05 -11.47 -4.12
CA LEU A 198 -17.33 -10.03 -4.27
C LEU A 198 -18.83 -9.72 -4.28
N GLY A 199 -19.65 -10.58 -4.88
CA GLY A 199 -21.10 -10.40 -4.93
C GLY A 199 -21.81 -10.56 -3.58
N ARG A 200 -21.20 -11.30 -2.64
CA ARG A 200 -21.77 -11.56 -1.31
C ARG A 200 -21.27 -10.60 -0.24
N SER A 201 -20.20 -9.85 -0.50
CA SER A 201 -19.64 -8.94 0.49
C SER A 201 -20.56 -7.75 0.80
N PRO A 202 -20.78 -7.39 2.08
CA PRO A 202 -21.52 -6.18 2.45
C PRO A 202 -20.78 -4.90 2.04
N SER A 203 -19.45 -4.96 1.90
CA SER A 203 -18.60 -3.87 1.42
C SER A 203 -18.36 -3.93 -0.09
N SER A 204 -19.31 -4.50 -0.82
CA SER A 204 -19.19 -4.63 -2.26
C SER A 204 -19.57 -3.33 -2.97
N ILE A 205 -18.95 -3.10 -4.12
CA ILE A 205 -19.34 -2.02 -5.05
C ILE A 205 -20.79 -2.18 -5.55
N ILE A 206 -21.39 -3.38 -5.44
CA ILE A 206 -22.83 -3.59 -5.67
C ILE A 206 -23.71 -3.37 -4.44
N SER A 207 -23.16 -2.83 -3.35
CA SER A 207 -23.99 -2.48 -2.19
C SER A 207 -24.95 -1.34 -2.57
N THR A 208 -26.21 -1.48 -2.18
CA THR A 208 -27.25 -0.47 -2.42
C THR A 208 -26.82 0.90 -1.90
N HIS A 209 -26.07 0.94 -0.78
CA HIS A 209 -25.50 2.17 -0.23
C HIS A 209 -24.57 2.88 -1.22
N PHE A 210 -23.53 2.19 -1.71
CA PHE A 210 -22.56 2.77 -2.63
C PHE A 210 -23.19 3.18 -3.97
N LEU A 211 -24.07 2.34 -4.52
CA LEU A 211 -24.77 2.65 -5.77
C LEU A 211 -25.68 3.89 -5.63
N THR A 212 -26.32 4.07 -4.47
CA THR A 212 -27.13 5.26 -4.19
C THR A 212 -26.27 6.51 -4.05
N GLN A 213 -25.10 6.41 -3.41
CA GLN A 213 -24.15 7.52 -3.32
C GLN A 213 -23.64 7.93 -4.71
N LEU A 214 -23.25 6.98 -5.55
CA LEU A 214 -22.82 7.24 -6.91
C LEU A 214 -23.92 7.94 -7.72
N LYS A 215 -25.16 7.45 -7.64
CA LYS A 215 -26.33 8.08 -8.28
C LYS A 215 -26.52 9.52 -7.80
N THR A 216 -26.35 9.76 -6.50
CA THR A 216 -26.47 11.10 -5.92
C THR A 216 -25.37 12.04 -6.44
N TRP A 217 -24.12 11.57 -6.53
CA TRP A 217 -23.02 12.37 -7.07
C TRP A 217 -23.21 12.75 -8.54
N VAL A 218 -23.79 11.86 -9.34
CA VAL A 218 -24.10 12.13 -10.75
C VAL A 218 -25.27 13.11 -10.89
N LYS A 219 -26.32 12.97 -10.08
CA LYS A 219 -27.59 13.70 -10.28
C LYS A 219 -27.71 15.01 -9.51
N LEU A 220 -27.08 15.13 -8.35
CA LEU A 220 -27.48 16.09 -7.32
C LEU A 220 -26.32 16.85 -6.67
N VAL A 221 -25.08 16.62 -7.08
CA VAL A 221 -23.95 17.37 -6.52
C VAL A 221 -23.68 18.62 -7.36
N ASP A 222 -23.76 19.78 -6.72
CA ASP A 222 -23.43 21.10 -7.29
C ASP A 222 -21.95 21.21 -7.74
N ASP A 223 -21.11 20.28 -7.29
CA ASP A 223 -19.71 20.16 -7.71
C ASP A 223 -19.61 19.33 -9.01
N THR A 224 -19.48 20.04 -10.14
CA THR A 224 -19.27 19.44 -11.47
C THR A 224 -18.05 18.50 -11.50
N LYS A 225 -17.01 18.75 -10.70
CA LYS A 225 -15.82 17.88 -10.66
C LYS A 225 -16.12 16.55 -10.00
N LEU A 226 -16.93 16.54 -8.94
CA LEU A 226 -17.36 15.29 -8.31
C LEU A 226 -18.28 14.48 -9.23
N ALA A 227 -19.17 15.15 -9.98
CA ALA A 227 -20.00 14.48 -10.98
C ALA A 227 -19.15 13.85 -12.10
N LEU A 228 -18.16 14.58 -12.63
CA LEU A 228 -17.21 14.07 -13.63
C LEU A 228 -16.40 12.90 -13.07
N PHE A 229 -15.91 12.99 -11.83
CA PHE A 229 -15.24 11.89 -11.16
C PHE A 229 -16.15 10.66 -11.08
N ALA A 230 -17.41 10.80 -10.65
CA ALA A 230 -18.35 9.69 -10.56
C ALA A 230 -18.60 9.02 -11.93
N ILE A 231 -18.68 9.82 -13.00
CA ILE A 231 -18.78 9.34 -14.38
C ILE A 231 -17.52 8.55 -14.78
N HIS A 232 -16.32 9.06 -14.49
CA HIS A 232 -15.07 8.38 -14.82
C HIS A 232 -14.81 7.13 -13.96
N LEU A 233 -15.24 7.14 -12.70
CA LEU A 233 -15.21 5.98 -11.82
C LEU A 233 -16.16 4.89 -12.31
N TRP A 234 -17.28 5.29 -12.91
CA TRP A 234 -18.30 4.38 -13.39
C TRP A 234 -17.80 3.45 -14.50
N GLU A 235 -16.97 3.92 -15.43
CA GLU A 235 -16.50 3.11 -16.55
C GLU A 235 -15.77 1.81 -16.12
N PRO A 236 -14.69 1.87 -15.31
CA PRO A 236 -14.03 0.65 -14.84
C PRO A 236 -14.90 -0.13 -13.86
N LEU A 237 -15.76 0.51 -13.06
CA LEU A 237 -16.72 -0.21 -12.21
C LEU A 237 -17.71 -1.00 -13.05
N ALA A 238 -18.36 -0.40 -14.04
CA ALA A 238 -19.29 -1.07 -14.94
C ALA A 238 -18.63 -2.25 -15.67
N ALA A 239 -17.35 -2.13 -16.06
CA ALA A 239 -16.60 -3.24 -16.62
C ALA A 239 -16.43 -4.40 -15.62
N LEU A 240 -16.03 -4.12 -14.37
CA LEU A 240 -15.97 -5.13 -13.30
C LEU A 240 -17.34 -5.76 -13.03
N LEU A 241 -18.37 -4.91 -12.98
CA LEU A 241 -19.74 -5.22 -12.58
C LEU A 241 -20.52 -5.98 -13.66
N SER A 242 -20.33 -5.66 -14.94
CA SER A 242 -20.98 -6.34 -16.06
C SER A 242 -20.72 -7.85 -16.06
N ARG A 243 -19.58 -8.27 -15.50
CA ARG A 243 -19.24 -9.68 -15.29
C ARG A 243 -19.90 -10.27 -14.05
N LEU A 244 -20.14 -9.48 -12.99
CA LEU A 244 -20.96 -9.87 -11.84
C LEU A 244 -22.44 -10.06 -12.25
N LEU A 245 -22.95 -9.21 -13.17
CA LEU A 245 -24.34 -9.23 -13.67
C LEU A 245 -24.71 -10.45 -14.49
N THR A 246 -23.77 -11.01 -15.26
CA THR A 246 -24.03 -12.17 -16.14
C THR A 246 -24.54 -13.41 -15.38
N ARG A 247 -24.60 -13.39 -14.05
CA ARG A 247 -25.20 -14.43 -13.22
C ARG A 247 -26.24 -13.87 -12.26
N GLY A 248 -27.49 -13.78 -12.71
CA GLY A 248 -28.74 -14.08 -11.98
C GLY A 248 -28.97 -13.57 -10.55
N HIS A 249 -28.18 -12.64 -10.01
CA HIS A 249 -28.40 -12.07 -8.69
C HIS A 249 -29.43 -10.94 -8.79
N THR A 250 -30.42 -10.92 -7.90
CA THR A 250 -31.44 -9.86 -7.78
C THR A 250 -30.85 -8.45 -7.69
N LYS A 251 -29.65 -8.33 -7.08
CA LYS A 251 -28.84 -7.09 -7.05
C LYS A 251 -28.40 -6.61 -8.43
N GLY A 252 -28.36 -7.48 -9.42
CA GLY A 252 -28.04 -7.12 -10.78
C GLY A 252 -29.12 -6.28 -11.47
N ASN A 253 -30.39 -6.47 -11.09
CA ASN A 253 -31.48 -5.63 -11.56
C ASN A 253 -31.46 -4.24 -10.89
N GLU A 254 -31.13 -4.17 -9.59
CA GLU A 254 -30.91 -2.89 -8.90
C GLU A 254 -29.74 -2.12 -9.54
N MET A 255 -28.68 -2.84 -9.90
CA MET A 255 -27.53 -2.28 -10.57
C MET A 255 -27.90 -1.77 -11.96
N LEU A 256 -28.59 -2.56 -12.80
CA LEU A 256 -29.11 -2.15 -14.12
C LEU A 256 -30.05 -0.93 -14.01
N ALA A 257 -30.89 -0.88 -12.98
CA ALA A 257 -31.76 0.27 -12.72
C ALA A 257 -30.96 1.53 -12.36
N VAL A 258 -29.83 1.40 -11.66
CA VAL A 258 -28.89 2.51 -11.43
C VAL A 258 -28.10 2.85 -12.70
N MET A 259 -27.81 1.87 -13.58
CA MET A 259 -27.11 2.12 -14.86
C MET A 259 -27.98 2.86 -15.87
N GLN A 260 -29.29 2.59 -15.89
CA GLN A 260 -30.24 3.14 -16.86
C GLN A 260 -30.76 4.53 -16.48
N ASP A 261 -30.76 4.85 -15.19
CA ASP A 261 -31.26 6.11 -14.61
C ASP A 261 -30.21 7.22 -14.53
#